data_AF-A0A832MVL0-F1
#
_entry.id   AF-A0A832MVL0-F1
#
_cell.length_a   1.000
_cell.length_b   1.000
_cell.length_c   1.000
_cell.angle_alpha   90.00
_cell.angle_beta   90.00
_cell.angle_gamma   90.00
#
_symmetry.space_group_name_H-M   'P 1'
#
loop_
_entity.id
_entity.type
_entity.pdbx_description
1 polymer ?
#
loop_
_entity_poly.entity_id
_entity_poly.type
_entity_poly.pdbx_seq_one_letter_code
_entity_poly.pdbx_strand_id
1 'polypeptide(L)'
;MNINKLFPWLSIRAKLIIAFSGLSIIPILVVGTFAIYSTASDKILAAKTELNNDVQLVRERASGFLVQVEADLDFLSNSGVIRSVMGIPTNFSSIANRQAASLLLDFVKTRGIYDRIRILDAGGFERLRVESSS
;
A
#
# COMPACT_ATOMS: atom_id res chain seq x y z
N MET A 1 -13.86 57.38 -13.81
CA MET A 1 -13.45 56.91 -15.15
C MET A 1 -14.57 57.23 -16.13
N ASN A 2 -14.33 58.05 -17.14
CA ASN A 2 -15.39 58.64 -17.98
C ASN A 2 -15.78 57.67 -19.12
N ILE A 3 -16.88 56.94 -18.94
CA ILE A 3 -17.36 55.87 -19.84
C ILE A 3 -17.64 56.37 -21.26
N ASN A 4 -17.89 57.68 -21.41
CA ASN A 4 -18.07 58.31 -22.72
C ASN A 4 -16.84 58.27 -23.63
N LYS A 5 -15.63 58.09 -23.07
CA LYS A 5 -14.38 58.05 -23.85
C LYS A 5 -14.01 56.66 -24.35
N LEU A 6 -14.54 55.59 -23.74
CA LEU A 6 -14.22 54.21 -24.10
C LEU A 6 -15.05 53.67 -25.27
N PHE A 7 -16.29 54.16 -25.44
CA PHE A 7 -17.21 53.68 -26.48
C PHE A 7 -18.05 54.83 -27.06
N PRO A 8 -17.51 55.60 -28.03
CA PRO A 8 -18.19 56.77 -28.62
C PRO A 8 -19.33 56.40 -29.60
N TRP A 9 -19.34 55.18 -30.13
CA TRP A 9 -20.31 54.70 -31.13
C TRP A 9 -21.59 54.10 -30.52
N LEU A 10 -21.62 53.84 -29.21
CA LEU A 10 -22.73 53.16 -28.54
C LEU A 10 -23.81 54.14 -28.05
N SER A 11 -25.05 53.88 -28.45
CA SER A 11 -26.24 54.64 -28.02
C SER A 11 -26.38 54.64 -26.49
N ILE A 12 -27.00 55.69 -25.93
CA ILE A 12 -27.17 55.85 -24.47
C ILE A 12 -27.81 54.61 -23.82
N ARG A 13 -28.75 53.96 -24.53
CA ARG A 13 -29.44 52.74 -24.08
C ARG A 13 -28.47 51.57 -23.96
N ALA A 14 -27.56 51.41 -24.90
CA ALA A 14 -26.57 50.35 -24.87
C ALA A 14 -25.54 50.53 -23.74
N LYS A 15 -25.13 51.76 -23.42
CA LYS A 15 -24.27 52.06 -22.25
C LYS A 15 -24.93 51.65 -20.93
N LEU A 16 -26.22 51.94 -20.76
CA LEU A 16 -27.00 51.55 -19.58
C LEU A 16 -27.12 50.02 -19.45
N ILE A 17 -27.37 49.32 -20.56
CA ILE A 17 -27.45 47.85 -20.58
C ILE A 17 -26.10 47.22 -20.20
N ILE A 18 -24.99 47.73 -20.74
CA ILE A 18 -23.64 47.23 -20.41
C ILE A 18 -23.32 47.48 -18.93
N ALA A 19 -23.69 48.64 -18.39
CA ALA A 19 -23.46 48.95 -16.98
C ALA A 19 -24.25 48.01 -16.04
N PHE A 20 -25.53 47.77 -16.32
CA PHE A 20 -26.36 46.85 -15.53
C PHE A 20 -25.94 45.39 -15.68
N SER A 21 -25.59 44.96 -16.89
CA SER A 21 -25.10 43.60 -17.14
C SER A 21 -23.74 43.36 -16.46
N GLY A 22 -22.82 44.31 -16.58
CA GLY A 22 -21.51 44.26 -15.91
C GLY A 22 -21.65 44.19 -14.39
N LEU A 23 -22.57 44.97 -13.80
CA LEU A 23 -22.83 44.95 -12.36
C LEU A 23 -23.28 43.58 -11.85
N SER A 24 -24.01 42.81 -12.67
CA SER A 24 -24.48 41.45 -12.34
C SER A 24 -23.39 40.39 -12.52
N ILE A 25 -22.50 40.57 -13.51
CA ILE A 25 -21.43 39.62 -13.83
C ILE A 25 -20.31 39.64 -12.78
N ILE A 26 -20.02 40.81 -12.19
CA ILE A 26 -18.94 40.97 -11.19
C ILE A 26 -19.09 40.02 -9.98
N PRO A 27 -20.22 39.97 -9.25
CA PRO A 27 -20.35 39.07 -8.11
C PRO A 27 -20.28 37.59 -8.51
N ILE A 28 -20.78 37.22 -9.70
CA ILE A 28 -20.69 35.86 -10.23
C ILE A 28 -19.23 35.47 -10.47
N LEU A 29 -18.42 36.37 -11.06
CA LEU A 29 -16.99 36.14 -11.26
C LEU A 29 -16.23 35.99 -9.94
N VAL A 30 -16.53 36.84 -8.95
CA VAL A 30 -15.88 36.78 -7.63
C VAL A 30 -16.18 35.44 -6.94
N VAL A 31 -17.46 35.08 -6.84
CA VAL A 31 -17.87 33.83 -6.19
C VAL A 31 -17.40 32.60 -6.97
N GLY A 32 -17.49 32.63 -8.30
CA GLY A 32 -17.02 31.54 -9.16
C GLY A 32 -15.53 31.30 -9.04
N THR A 33 -14.72 32.36 -9.06
CA THR A 33 -13.26 32.25 -8.90
C THR A 33 -12.90 31.73 -7.51
N PHE A 34 -13.56 32.24 -6.46
CA PHE A 34 -13.35 31.78 -5.08
C PHE A 34 -13.70 30.30 -4.91
N ALA A 35 -14.85 29.86 -5.45
CA ALA A 35 -15.30 28.48 -5.39
C ALA A 35 -14.34 27.51 -6.12
N ILE A 36 -13.82 27.90 -7.28
CA ILE A 36 -12.83 27.11 -8.02
C ILE A 36 -11.54 26.97 -7.19
N TYR A 37 -11.08 28.06 -6.57
CA TYR A 37 -9.84 28.07 -5.80
C TYR A 37 -9.93 27.23 -4.52
N SER A 38 -11.06 27.30 -3.80
CA SER A 38 -11.28 26.46 -2.60
C SER A 38 -11.39 24.98 -2.98
N THR A 39 -12.17 24.66 -4.02
CA THR A 39 -12.38 23.28 -4.48
C THR A 39 -11.09 22.62 -4.96
N ALA A 40 -10.22 23.37 -5.64
CA ALA A 40 -8.92 22.85 -6.08
C ALA A 40 -8.02 22.50 -4.88
N SER A 41 -8.04 23.35 -3.85
CA SER A 41 -7.25 23.15 -2.63
C SER A 41 -7.73 21.91 -1.85
N ASP A 42 -9.06 21.73 -1.73
CA ASP A 42 -9.66 20.59 -1.03
C ASP A 42 -9.35 19.27 -1.73
N LYS A 43 -9.37 19.24 -3.07
CA LYS A 43 -9.01 18.04 -3.85
C LYS A 43 -7.54 17.66 -3.70
N ILE A 44 -6.65 18.65 -3.65
CA ILE A 44 -5.21 18.42 -3.43
C ILE A 44 -4.97 17.86 -2.02
N LEU A 45 -5.69 18.37 -1.02
CA LEU A 45 -5.58 17.88 0.36
C LEU A 45 -6.13 16.46 0.51
N ALA A 46 -7.27 16.17 -0.13
CA ALA A 46 -7.88 14.85 -0.15
C ALA A 46 -6.95 13.82 -0.80
N ALA A 47 -6.38 14.12 -1.97
CA ALA A 47 -5.45 13.23 -2.67
C ALA A 47 -4.19 12.93 -1.84
N LYS A 48 -3.66 13.92 -1.11
CA LYS A 48 -2.52 13.71 -0.20
C LYS A 48 -2.89 12.84 1.01
N THR A 49 -4.11 12.97 1.51
CA THR A 49 -4.61 12.20 2.66
C THR A 49 -4.84 10.74 2.27
N GLU A 50 -5.44 10.51 1.10
CA GLU A 50 -5.61 9.18 0.51
C GLU A 50 -4.26 8.49 0.28
N LEU A 51 -3.29 9.19 -0.30
CA LEU A 51 -1.94 8.65 -0.50
C LEU A 51 -1.24 8.29 0.82
N ASN A 52 -1.38 9.13 1.85
CA ASN A 52 -0.82 8.82 3.17
C ASN A 52 -1.49 7.60 3.82
N ASN A 53 -2.81 7.45 3.66
CA ASN A 53 -3.54 6.29 4.15
C ASN A 53 -3.11 5.00 3.43
N ASP A 54 -2.92 5.05 2.12
CA ASP A 54 -2.43 3.89 1.35
C ASP A 54 -1.03 3.46 1.79
N VAL A 55 -0.13 4.42 2.01
CA VAL A 55 1.23 4.14 2.50
C VAL A 55 1.18 3.54 3.91
N GLN A 56 0.34 4.06 4.80
CA GLN A 56 0.15 3.50 6.15
C GLN A 56 -0.40 2.08 6.09
N LEU A 57 -1.38 1.83 5.24
CA LEU A 57 -2.00 0.52 5.07
C LEU A 57 -1.01 -0.50 4.50
N VAL A 58 -0.18 -0.11 3.53
CA VAL A 58 0.91 -0.96 3.02
C VAL A 58 1.93 -1.26 4.12
N ARG A 59 2.29 -0.26 4.94
CA ARG A 59 3.20 -0.44 6.07
C ARG A 59 2.64 -1.40 7.11
N GLU A 60 1.35 -1.27 7.46
CA GLU A 60 0.68 -2.17 8.39
C GLU A 60 0.63 -3.60 7.85
N ARG A 61 0.30 -3.78 6.57
CA ARG A 61 0.32 -5.10 5.90
C ARG A 61 1.72 -5.72 5.92
N ALA A 62 2.75 -4.93 5.61
CA ALA A 62 4.13 -5.40 5.62
C ALA A 62 4.58 -5.78 7.04
N SER A 63 4.24 -4.96 8.05
CA SER A 63 4.53 -5.26 9.44
C SER A 63 3.80 -6.53 9.90
N GLY A 64 2.52 -6.67 9.57
CA GLY A 64 1.73 -7.86 9.91
C GLY A 64 2.27 -9.11 9.25
N PHE A 65 2.71 -9.01 7.99
CA PHE A 65 3.37 -10.11 7.29
C PHE A 65 4.67 -10.53 8.00
N LEU A 66 5.53 -9.59 8.38
CA LEU A 66 6.78 -9.90 9.08
C LEU A 66 6.53 -10.55 10.45
N VAL A 67 5.57 -10.04 11.22
CA VAL A 67 5.17 -10.63 12.51
C VAL A 67 4.65 -12.06 12.32
N GLN A 68 3.89 -12.31 11.25
CA GLN A 68 3.41 -13.65 10.94
C GLN A 68 4.56 -14.60 10.56
N VAL A 69 5.53 -14.12 9.77
CA VAL A 69 6.73 -14.90 9.41
C VAL A 69 7.57 -15.22 10.65
N GLU A 70 7.72 -14.26 11.57
CA GLU A 70 8.41 -14.47 12.85
C GLU A 70 7.72 -15.56 13.69
N ALA A 71 6.39 -15.47 13.84
CA ALA A 71 5.60 -16.48 14.54
C ALA A 71 5.70 -17.87 13.88
N ASP A 72 5.75 -17.92 12.56
CA ASP A 72 5.95 -19.15 11.80
C ASP A 72 7.34 -19.77 12.06
N LEU A 73 8.40 -18.95 12.09
CA LEU A 73 9.76 -19.41 12.42
C LEU A 73 9.87 -19.87 13.87
N ASP A 74 9.23 -19.16 14.81
CA ASP A 74 9.15 -19.56 16.21
C ASP A 74 8.41 -20.89 16.40
N PHE A 75 7.32 -21.10 15.65
CA PHE A 75 6.61 -22.37 15.64
C PHE A 75 7.50 -23.50 15.11
N LEU A 76 8.21 -23.27 13.99
CA LEU A 76 9.10 -24.27 13.40
C LEU A 76 10.30 -24.58 14.30
N SER A 77 10.91 -23.58 14.94
CA SER A 77 12.07 -23.76 15.83
C SER A 77 11.71 -24.50 17.13
N ASN A 78 10.47 -24.35 17.59
CA ASN A 78 9.95 -25.03 18.77
C ASN A 78 9.27 -26.38 18.45
N SER A 79 9.13 -26.74 17.17
CA SER A 79 8.62 -28.05 16.77
C SER A 79 9.56 -29.16 17.24
N GLY A 80 9.02 -30.12 18.01
CA GLY A 80 9.77 -31.28 18.47
C GLY A 80 10.33 -32.15 17.34
N VAL A 81 9.68 -32.13 16.17
CA VAL A 81 10.12 -32.85 14.96
C VAL A 81 11.32 -32.16 14.30
N ILE A 82 11.39 -30.83 14.32
CA ILE A 82 12.54 -30.08 13.80
C ILE A 82 13.72 -30.22 14.76
N ARG A 83 13.48 -30.13 16.07
CA ARG A 83 14.51 -30.33 17.10
C ARG A 83 15.12 -31.73 17.07
N SER A 84 14.33 -32.77 16.79
CA SER A 84 14.83 -34.14 16.67
C SER A 84 15.77 -34.32 15.46
N VAL A 85 15.50 -33.64 14.34
CA VAL A 85 16.40 -33.63 13.16
C VAL A 85 17.68 -32.81 13.40
N MET A 86 17.64 -31.78 14.23
CA MET A 86 18.84 -31.03 14.61
C MET A 86 19.77 -31.83 15.53
N GLY A 87 19.21 -32.64 16.44
CA GLY A 87 19.97 -33.40 17.45
C GLY A 87 20.57 -34.74 16.98
N ILE A 88 20.16 -35.27 15.83
CA ILE A 88 20.63 -36.59 15.35
C ILE A 88 21.68 -36.41 14.23
N PRO A 89 22.84 -37.10 14.29
CA PRO A 89 23.79 -37.10 13.18
C PRO A 89 23.14 -37.62 11.90
N THR A 90 23.41 -36.93 10.79
CA THR A 90 22.80 -37.09 9.46
C THR A 90 22.78 -38.53 8.92
N ASN A 91 23.65 -39.40 9.41
CA ASN A 91 23.77 -40.81 8.99
C ASN A 91 22.75 -41.77 9.63
N PHE A 92 21.97 -41.38 10.65
CA PHE A 92 21.20 -42.34 11.47
C PHE A 92 19.67 -42.14 11.53
N SER A 93 19.06 -41.09 10.96
CA SER A 93 17.61 -40.85 11.13
C SER A 93 16.81 -40.64 9.84
N SER A 94 16.67 -41.70 9.04
CA SER A 94 15.77 -41.70 7.87
C SER A 94 14.30 -41.44 8.23
N ILE A 95 13.86 -41.87 9.42
CA ILE A 95 12.47 -41.72 9.87
C ILE A 95 12.19 -40.29 10.35
N ALA A 96 13.07 -39.70 11.17
CA ALA A 96 12.91 -38.32 11.65
C ALA A 96 12.98 -37.31 10.48
N ASN A 97 13.87 -37.53 9.51
CA ASN A 97 13.96 -36.69 8.32
C ASN A 97 12.70 -36.76 7.47
N ARG A 98 12.07 -37.94 7.33
CA ARG A 98 10.80 -38.08 6.60
C ARG A 98 9.65 -37.35 7.31
N GLN A 99 9.56 -37.46 8.62
CA GLN A 99 8.53 -36.76 9.41
C GLN A 99 8.72 -35.24 9.39
N ALA A 100 9.96 -34.75 9.44
CA ALA A 100 10.26 -33.33 9.29
C ALA A 100 9.96 -32.83 7.88
N ALA A 101 10.31 -33.61 6.84
CA ALA A 101 10.00 -33.28 5.47
C ALA A 101 8.48 -33.21 5.21
N SER A 102 7.69 -34.16 5.73
CA SER A 102 6.22 -34.11 5.60
C SER A 102 5.63 -32.91 6.33
N LEU A 103 6.08 -32.63 7.56
CA LEU A 103 5.61 -31.48 8.33
C LEU A 103 5.92 -30.15 7.61
N LEU A 104 7.14 -30.00 7.09
CA LEU A 104 7.52 -28.80 6.33
C LEU A 104 6.76 -28.68 5.01
N LEU A 105 6.49 -29.80 4.33
CA LEU A 105 5.73 -29.80 3.08
C LEU A 105 4.26 -29.43 3.32
N ASP A 106 3.65 -29.96 4.38
CA ASP A 106 2.29 -29.58 4.79
C ASP A 106 2.23 -28.12 5.26
N PHE A 107 3.28 -27.65 5.93
CA PHE A 107 3.39 -26.26 6.36
C PHE A 107 3.50 -25.31 5.17
N VAL A 108 4.36 -25.62 4.19
CA VAL A 108 4.51 -24.87 2.93
C VAL A 108 3.19 -24.82 2.16
N LYS A 109 2.50 -25.96 2.02
CA LYS A 109 1.19 -26.03 1.34
C LYS A 109 0.10 -25.23 2.06
N THR A 110 0.10 -25.27 3.39
CA THR A 110 -0.92 -24.59 4.21
C THR A 110 -0.72 -23.07 4.22
N ARG A 111 0.54 -22.61 4.29
CA ARG A 111 0.87 -21.19 4.37
C ARG A 111 0.91 -20.52 2.99
N GLY A 112 1.33 -21.23 1.94
CA GLY A 112 1.31 -20.74 0.55
C GLY A 112 2.22 -19.53 0.24
N ILE A 113 2.89 -18.96 1.23
CA ILE A 113 3.79 -17.80 1.11
C ILE A 113 5.27 -18.19 1.00
N TYR A 114 5.59 -19.47 1.25
CA TYR A 114 6.96 -19.98 1.28
C TYR A 114 7.24 -20.81 0.04
N ASP A 115 8.17 -20.36 -0.80
CA ASP A 115 8.62 -21.18 -1.94
C ASP A 115 9.49 -22.35 -1.46
N ARG A 116 10.37 -22.09 -0.48
CA ARG A 116 11.40 -23.02 -0.03
C ARG A 116 11.70 -22.84 1.45
N ILE A 117 11.82 -23.98 2.16
CA ILE A 117 12.27 -24.02 3.55
C ILE A 117 13.51 -24.92 3.63
N ARG A 118 14.57 -24.42 4.28
CA ARG A 118 15.85 -25.12 4.44
C ARG A 118 16.24 -25.20 5.92
N ILE A 119 16.70 -26.36 6.34
CA ILE A 119 17.34 -26.56 7.64
C ILE A 119 18.85 -26.64 7.41
N LEU A 120 19.57 -25.69 8.02
CA LEU A 120 21.02 -25.60 7.95
C LEU A 120 21.64 -26.06 9.27
N ASP A 121 22.78 -26.73 9.19
CA ASP A 121 23.63 -27.03 10.33
C ASP A 121 24.44 -25.78 10.76
N ALA A 122 25.08 -25.83 11.93
CA ALA A 122 25.96 -24.76 12.43
C ALA A 122 27.13 -24.44 11.47
N GLY A 123 27.51 -25.39 10.61
CA GLY A 123 28.50 -25.21 9.55
C GLY A 123 27.95 -24.66 8.22
N GLY A 124 26.66 -24.33 8.15
CA GLY A 124 26.00 -23.86 6.92
C GLY A 124 25.66 -24.97 5.91
N PHE A 125 25.91 -26.24 6.26
CA PHE A 125 25.54 -27.38 5.42
C PHE A 125 24.05 -27.67 5.49
N GLU A 126 23.43 -27.88 4.34
CA GLU A 126 22.01 -28.18 4.22
C GLU A 126 21.72 -29.60 4.69
N ARG A 127 20.88 -29.74 5.73
CA ARG A 127 20.43 -31.04 6.24
C ARG A 127 19.11 -31.48 5.61
N LEU A 128 18.23 -30.52 5.30
CA LEU A 128 16.91 -30.79 4.74
C LEU A 128 16.41 -29.61 3.92
N ARG A 129 15.84 -29.92 2.74
CA ARG A 129 15.26 -28.96 1.80
C ARG A 129 13.86 -29.41 1.44
N VAL A 130 12.89 -28.52 1.57
CA VAL A 130 11.54 -28.71 1.05
C VAL A 130 11.20 -27.56 0.14
N GLU A 131 10.66 -27.90 -1.03
CA GLU A 131 10.23 -26.94 -2.04
C GLU A 131 8.74 -27.14 -2.31
N SER A 132 8.02 -26.03 -2.42
CA SER A 132 6.66 -26.06 -2.95
C SER A 132 6.74 -26.42 -4.43
N SER A 133 6.40 -27.66 -4.79
CA SER A 133 6.21 -28.01 -6.20
C SER A 133 4.87 -27.42 -6.63
N SER A 134 4.92 -26.41 -7.50
CA SER A 134 3.74 -25.75 -8.08
C SER A 134 2.75 -26.73 -8.70
#